data_AF-A0A2J8R8E8-F1
#
_entry.id   AF-A0A2J8R8E8-F1
#
_cell.length_a   1.000
_cell.length_b   1.000
_cell.length_c   1.000
_cell.angle_alpha   90.00
_cell.angle_beta   90.00
_cell.angle_gamma   90.00
#
_symmetry.space_group_name_H-M   'P 1'
#
loop_
_entity.id
_entity.type
_entity.pdbx_description
1 polymer ?
#
loop_
_entity_poly.entity_id
_entity_poly.type
_entity_poly.pdbx_seq_one_letter_code
_entity_poly.pdbx_strand_id
1 'polypeptide(L)'
;MLQAKLHSQEEDFRLQNSTLMAEFSKLCSQMEQLEQENQQLKEGAAGAGVAQAGPLVDGELLRLQAENTALQKNVAALQERYGKEAGKFSAVSEGQGDPPGGPAPTVLAPMPLAEVELKWEMEKEEKRLLWEQLQDLESSKQAETSRLQEELAKLSEKLKKKQESFCRLQTEKETLFNDSRNKIEELQQRKEADHKAQLARTQKLQQELEAANQSLAELRDQWQGERLEHAAALRALQDQVSIQSADAQEQVEGLLAENNALRTSLAALEQIQTAKTQELNMLREQTTGLAAELQQRQAEYEDLMGQKDDLNSQLQESLRANSRLLEQLQEIGQEKEQLTQELQEARKSAEKRKAMLDELAMETLQEKSQHKEELGAVRLRHEKEVLGVRARYERELRELHEDKKRQEEELRGQIREEKARTRELETLQQTVEELQAQVHSMDGAKGWFERRLKEAEESLQQQQQEQEEALKQCREQHAAELKGKEEELQDVRDQLQQAQEERDCHLKTISSLKQEVKDTVDGQRILEKKGSAALKDLKRQLHLERKRADKLQERLQDILTNSKSRSGLEELVLSEMNSPSRTQTGDSSSISSFSYREILREKESSAVPAR
;
A
#
# COMPACT_ATOMS: atom_id res chain seq x y z
N MET A 1 19.68 38.22 -46.51
CA MET A 1 19.19 39.38 -47.31
C MET A 1 17.71 39.65 -47.07
N LEU A 2 16.78 38.71 -47.34
CA LEU A 2 15.33 38.97 -47.23
C LEU A 2 14.90 39.50 -45.85
N GLN A 3 15.32 38.84 -44.77
CA GLN A 3 15.05 39.25 -43.38
C GLN A 3 15.52 40.68 -43.04
N ALA A 4 16.66 41.12 -43.60
CA ALA A 4 17.14 42.49 -43.40
C ALA A 4 16.29 43.53 -44.14
N LYS A 5 15.68 43.16 -45.28
CA LYS A 5 14.68 44.01 -45.94
C LYS A 5 13.37 44.07 -45.15
N LEU A 6 12.97 42.96 -44.52
CA LEU A 6 11.80 42.93 -43.65
C LEU A 6 11.99 43.85 -42.43
N HIS A 7 13.11 43.72 -41.71
CA HIS A 7 13.43 44.60 -40.59
C HIS A 7 13.56 46.07 -41.01
N SER A 8 14.15 46.37 -42.17
CA SER A 8 14.16 47.74 -42.72
C SER A 8 12.74 48.28 -42.93
N GLN A 9 11.81 47.48 -43.48
CA GLN A 9 10.42 47.90 -43.63
C GLN A 9 9.69 48.03 -42.29
N GLU A 10 9.95 47.15 -41.33
CA GLU A 10 9.40 47.22 -39.97
C GLU A 10 9.89 48.49 -39.23
N GLU A 11 11.15 48.87 -39.41
CA GLU A 11 11.74 50.11 -38.91
C GLU A 11 11.17 51.35 -39.63
N ASP A 12 11.04 51.32 -40.97
CA ASP A 12 10.41 52.39 -41.76
C ASP A 12 8.94 52.61 -41.35
N PHE A 13 8.14 51.55 -41.23
CA PHE A 13 6.74 51.64 -40.78
C PHE A 13 6.65 52.14 -39.34
N ARG A 14 7.56 51.71 -38.45
CA ARG A 14 7.61 52.19 -37.06
C ARG A 14 7.98 53.68 -37.00
N LEU A 15 8.91 54.14 -37.82
CA LEU A 15 9.31 55.54 -37.91
C LEU A 15 8.18 56.41 -38.49
N GLN A 16 7.51 55.95 -39.55
CA GLN A 16 6.34 56.61 -40.13
C GLN A 16 5.19 56.73 -39.12
N ASN A 17 4.86 55.66 -38.41
CA ASN A 17 3.79 55.66 -37.40
C ASN A 17 4.15 56.58 -36.21
N SER A 18 5.40 56.52 -35.73
CA SER A 18 5.88 57.44 -34.69
C SER A 18 5.85 58.92 -35.13
N THR A 19 6.09 59.20 -36.42
CA THR A 19 6.01 60.56 -36.98
C THR A 19 4.56 61.01 -37.12
N LEU A 20 3.67 60.13 -37.58
CA LEU A 20 2.24 60.38 -37.69
C LEU A 20 1.62 60.69 -36.32
N MET A 21 1.98 59.92 -35.28
CA MET A 21 1.53 60.17 -33.91
C MET A 21 2.03 61.51 -33.37
N ALA A 22 3.28 61.90 -33.66
CA ALA A 22 3.82 63.20 -33.25
C ALA A 22 3.10 64.39 -33.92
N GLU A 23 2.86 64.31 -35.23
CA GLU A 23 2.09 65.33 -35.96
C GLU A 23 0.61 65.34 -35.56
N PHE A 24 0.01 64.19 -35.22
CA PHE A 24 -1.35 64.12 -34.67
C PHE A 24 -1.44 64.78 -33.29
N SER A 25 -0.53 64.47 -32.35
CA SER A 25 -0.48 65.14 -31.04
C SER A 25 -0.30 66.66 -31.18
N LYS A 26 0.54 67.10 -32.12
CA LYS A 26 0.76 68.52 -32.45
C LYS A 26 -0.49 69.19 -33.03
N LEU A 27 -1.25 68.50 -33.89
CA LEU A 27 -2.56 68.96 -34.37
C LEU A 27 -3.59 69.04 -33.24
N CYS A 28 -3.63 68.08 -32.32
CA CYS A 28 -4.48 68.17 -31.11
C CYS A 28 -4.12 69.38 -30.26
N SER A 29 -2.84 69.61 -29.97
CA SER A 29 -2.41 70.80 -29.20
C SER A 29 -2.72 72.12 -29.93
N GLN A 30 -2.62 72.17 -31.27
CA GLN A 30 -3.04 73.33 -32.06
C GLN A 30 -4.56 73.53 -32.03
N MET A 31 -5.34 72.45 -32.05
CA MET A 31 -6.80 72.51 -31.94
C MET A 31 -7.22 72.99 -30.55
N GLU A 32 -6.62 72.46 -29.48
CA GLU A 32 -6.83 72.93 -28.10
C GLU A 32 -6.45 74.40 -27.92
N GLN A 33 -5.36 74.86 -28.55
CA GLN A 33 -4.99 76.29 -28.57
C GLN A 33 -6.00 77.14 -29.32
N LEU A 34 -6.45 76.73 -30.51
CA LEU A 34 -7.47 77.44 -31.28
C LEU A 34 -8.84 77.42 -30.61
N GLU A 35 -9.18 76.37 -29.86
CA GLU A 35 -10.36 76.31 -29.01
C GLU A 35 -10.24 77.26 -27.82
N GLN A 36 -9.08 77.32 -27.16
CA GLN A 36 -8.80 78.29 -26.08
C GLN A 36 -8.80 79.74 -26.58
N GLU A 37 -8.27 80.02 -27.78
CA GLU A 37 -8.36 81.35 -28.41
C GLU A 37 -9.80 81.68 -28.79
N ASN A 38 -10.57 80.74 -29.37
CA ASN A 38 -12.01 80.93 -29.62
C ASN A 38 -12.79 81.13 -28.32
N GLN A 39 -12.41 80.46 -27.24
CA GLN A 39 -13.03 80.61 -25.93
C GLN A 39 -12.71 81.98 -25.34
N GLN A 40 -11.46 82.45 -25.41
CA GLN A 40 -11.06 83.80 -24.99
C GLN A 40 -11.70 84.90 -25.86
N LEU A 41 -11.89 84.68 -27.16
CA LEU A 41 -12.62 85.60 -28.04
C LEU A 41 -14.12 85.61 -27.74
N LYS A 42 -14.72 84.45 -27.43
CA LYS A 42 -16.11 84.36 -26.95
C LYS A 42 -16.29 85.00 -25.57
N GLU A 43 -15.31 84.88 -24.67
CA GLU A 43 -15.35 85.49 -23.34
C GLU A 43 -15.07 86.99 -23.40
N GLY A 44 -14.21 87.46 -24.31
CA GLY A 44 -14.06 88.87 -24.66
C GLY A 44 -15.34 89.47 -25.26
N ALA A 45 -16.07 88.70 -26.08
CA ALA A 45 -17.38 89.10 -26.60
C ALA A 45 -18.49 89.03 -25.52
N ALA A 46 -18.48 88.01 -24.65
CA ALA A 46 -19.46 87.84 -23.57
C ALA A 46 -19.27 88.84 -22.43
N GLY A 47 -18.03 89.27 -22.15
CA GLY A 47 -17.71 90.40 -21.28
C GLY A 47 -18.26 91.74 -21.78
N ALA A 48 -18.64 91.82 -23.05
CA ALA A 48 -19.41 92.92 -23.65
C ALA A 48 -20.86 92.52 -24.01
N GLY A 49 -21.33 91.33 -23.60
CA GLY A 49 -22.43 90.63 -24.27
C GLY A 49 -23.58 90.09 -23.39
N VAL A 50 -23.47 90.10 -22.05
CA VAL A 50 -24.57 89.65 -21.16
C VAL A 50 -24.84 90.63 -20.00
N ALA A 51 -25.05 91.90 -20.34
CA ALA A 51 -25.67 92.88 -19.43
C ALA A 51 -26.59 93.83 -20.22
N GLN A 52 -27.88 93.85 -19.86
CA GLN A 52 -28.93 94.75 -20.38
C GLN A 52 -29.10 94.82 -21.91
N ALA A 53 -30.04 94.03 -22.45
CA ALA A 53 -30.66 94.27 -23.76
C ALA A 53 -31.65 95.46 -23.69
N GLY A 54 -31.16 96.64 -23.29
CA GLY A 54 -31.94 97.85 -23.01
C GLY A 54 -31.15 98.80 -22.09
N PRO A 55 -30.19 99.54 -22.65
CA PRO A 55 -30.30 101.00 -22.55
C PRO A 55 -29.87 101.77 -23.82
N LEU A 56 -29.32 101.10 -24.85
CA LEU A 56 -28.71 101.81 -26.00
C LEU A 56 -29.77 102.44 -26.92
N VAL A 57 -30.86 101.72 -27.21
CA VAL A 57 -31.99 102.25 -28.00
C VAL A 57 -32.73 103.34 -27.22
N ASP A 58 -32.88 103.19 -25.91
CA ASP A 58 -33.45 104.22 -25.04
C ASP A 58 -32.59 105.49 -25.05
N GLY A 59 -31.26 105.38 -25.04
CA GLY A 59 -30.35 106.52 -25.12
C GLY A 59 -30.54 107.36 -26.39
N GLU A 60 -30.68 106.71 -27.56
CA GLU A 60 -30.96 107.42 -28.81
C GLU A 60 -32.39 107.93 -28.91
N LEU A 61 -33.38 107.18 -28.39
CA LEU A 61 -34.77 107.62 -28.34
C LEU A 61 -34.93 108.85 -27.44
N LEU A 62 -34.29 108.87 -26.26
CA LEU A 62 -34.30 110.01 -25.34
C LEU A 62 -33.60 111.24 -25.95
N ARG A 63 -32.51 111.04 -26.70
CA ARG A 63 -31.85 112.11 -27.47
C ARG A 63 -32.80 112.69 -28.53
N LEU A 64 -33.41 111.84 -29.35
CA LEU A 64 -34.35 112.26 -30.41
C LEU A 64 -35.63 112.89 -29.85
N GLN A 65 -36.07 112.49 -28.66
CA GLN A 65 -37.23 113.05 -27.96
C GLN A 65 -36.91 114.42 -27.32
N ALA A 66 -35.72 114.60 -26.76
CA ALA A 66 -35.23 115.90 -26.32
C ALA A 66 -35.04 116.86 -27.51
N GLU A 67 -34.50 116.38 -28.62
CA GLU A 67 -34.29 117.13 -29.86
C GLU A 67 -35.62 117.54 -30.51
N ASN A 68 -36.62 116.65 -30.56
CA ASN A 68 -38.00 117.00 -30.94
C ASN A 68 -38.58 118.08 -30.02
N THR A 69 -38.37 117.98 -28.71
CA THR A 69 -38.88 118.96 -27.73
C THR A 69 -38.22 120.34 -27.92
N ALA A 70 -36.96 120.39 -28.34
CA ALA A 70 -36.27 121.63 -28.71
C ALA A 70 -36.79 122.19 -30.05
N LEU A 71 -37.00 121.34 -31.06
CA LEU A 71 -37.55 121.73 -32.36
C LEU A 71 -38.98 122.27 -32.24
N GLN A 72 -39.85 121.64 -31.45
CA GLN A 72 -41.21 122.12 -31.20
C GLN A 72 -41.23 123.51 -30.54
N LYS A 73 -40.30 123.79 -29.61
CA LYS A 73 -40.13 125.14 -29.03
C LYS A 73 -39.67 126.17 -30.06
N ASN A 74 -38.77 125.81 -30.97
CA ASN A 74 -38.36 126.68 -32.08
C ASN A 74 -39.49 126.93 -33.08
N VAL A 75 -40.31 125.93 -33.40
CA VAL A 75 -41.49 126.11 -34.27
C VAL A 75 -42.50 127.07 -33.63
N ALA A 76 -42.77 126.95 -32.33
CA ALA A 76 -43.63 127.90 -31.61
C ALA A 76 -43.08 129.34 -31.65
N ALA A 77 -41.78 129.51 -31.40
CA ALA A 77 -41.12 130.82 -31.45
C ALA A 77 -41.07 131.45 -32.86
N LEU A 78 -41.17 130.64 -33.93
CA LEU A 78 -41.31 131.12 -35.31
C LEU A 78 -42.77 131.46 -35.66
N GLN A 79 -43.74 130.67 -35.18
CA GLN A 79 -45.16 130.95 -35.36
C GLN A 79 -45.58 132.27 -34.69
N GLU A 80 -45.03 132.59 -33.52
CA GLU A 80 -45.26 133.88 -32.83
C GLU A 80 -44.74 135.09 -33.63
N ARG A 81 -43.73 134.91 -34.50
CA ARG A 81 -43.15 135.99 -35.33
C ARG A 81 -43.87 136.24 -36.65
N TYR A 82 -44.52 135.23 -37.24
CA TYR A 82 -45.19 135.39 -38.54
C TYR A 82 -46.58 136.04 -38.47
N GLY A 83 -47.17 136.21 -37.28
CA GLY A 83 -48.52 136.75 -37.10
C GLY A 83 -48.70 138.28 -37.28
N LYS A 84 -47.79 139.00 -37.96
CA LYS A 84 -47.75 140.49 -37.93
C LYS A 84 -47.67 141.26 -39.27
N GLU A 85 -47.59 140.64 -40.45
CA GLU A 85 -47.39 141.38 -41.72
C GLU A 85 -48.22 140.87 -42.94
N ALA A 86 -49.32 141.55 -43.34
CA ALA A 86 -49.98 141.46 -44.68
C ALA A 86 -51.15 142.46 -44.98
N GLY A 87 -51.24 143.06 -46.20
CA GLY A 87 -52.52 143.52 -46.89
C GLY A 87 -52.59 144.88 -47.70
N LYS A 88 -53.35 144.94 -48.86
CA LYS A 88 -53.85 146.09 -49.77
C LYS A 88 -53.18 146.26 -51.19
N PHE A 89 -53.64 146.94 -52.30
CA PHE A 89 -54.89 147.56 -52.91
C PHE A 89 -54.68 147.87 -54.47
N SER A 90 -55.66 148.43 -55.28
CA SER A 90 -55.59 148.54 -56.82
C SER A 90 -56.57 149.52 -57.64
N ALA A 91 -56.18 150.07 -58.86
CA ALA A 91 -56.88 150.56 -60.18
C ALA A 91 -57.70 151.94 -60.52
N VAL A 92 -57.82 152.49 -61.82
CA VAL A 92 -58.85 153.45 -62.59
C VAL A 92 -58.42 154.68 -63.62
N SER A 93 -59.21 155.23 -64.66
CA SER A 93 -58.92 156.38 -65.71
C SER A 93 -60.07 157.11 -66.67
N GLU A 94 -59.79 158.09 -67.65
CA GLU A 94 -60.47 158.65 -68.99
C GLU A 94 -61.17 160.12 -69.33
N GLY A 95 -61.28 160.68 -70.63
CA GLY A 95 -62.03 161.97 -71.15
C GLY A 95 -61.94 162.66 -72.65
N GLN A 96 -62.78 163.67 -73.17
CA GLN A 96 -62.85 164.46 -74.55
C GLN A 96 -63.81 165.81 -74.62
N GLY A 97 -64.11 166.81 -75.58
CA GLY A 97 -63.79 167.39 -77.02
C GLY A 97 -64.73 168.57 -77.70
N ASP A 98 -64.47 169.16 -78.95
CA ASP A 98 -65.38 169.78 -80.09
C ASP A 98 -65.62 171.37 -80.55
N PRO A 99 -66.14 171.84 -81.80
CA PRO A 99 -65.85 173.17 -82.61
C PRO A 99 -66.83 174.42 -83.17
N PRO A 100 -67.20 174.80 -84.50
CA PRO A 100 -67.10 176.20 -85.23
C PRO A 100 -68.16 176.91 -86.30
N GLY A 101 -68.03 178.20 -86.87
CA GLY A 101 -68.74 178.84 -88.15
C GLY A 101 -68.89 180.45 -88.52
N GLY A 102 -69.21 180.99 -89.80
CA GLY A 102 -69.71 182.44 -90.22
C GLY A 102 -69.51 183.24 -91.67
N PRO A 103 -70.39 184.19 -92.26
CA PRO A 103 -70.29 185.01 -93.61
C PRO A 103 -71.04 186.45 -93.97
N ALA A 104 -70.80 187.30 -95.09
CA ALA A 104 -71.60 188.57 -95.64
C ALA A 104 -71.25 189.43 -97.03
N PRO A 105 -72.14 190.30 -97.74
CA PRO A 105 -71.91 191.17 -99.05
C PRO A 105 -72.72 192.55 -99.51
N THR A 106 -72.52 193.22 -100.75
CA THR A 106 -73.42 194.05 -101.78
C THR A 106 -73.43 195.63 -102.27
N VAL A 107 -73.79 195.96 -103.59
CA VAL A 107 -74.46 197.16 -104.39
C VAL A 107 -73.85 198.63 -104.69
N LEU A 108 -74.22 199.65 -105.60
CA LEU A 108 -75.17 200.03 -106.79
C LEU A 108 -74.95 201.46 -107.57
N ALA A 109 -75.64 201.82 -108.73
CA ALA A 109 -76.13 203.18 -109.34
C ALA A 109 -75.66 203.83 -110.77
N PRO A 110 -76.40 204.80 -111.47
CA PRO A 110 -76.26 205.13 -112.95
C PRO A 110 -76.22 206.63 -113.52
N MET A 111 -75.90 206.83 -114.84
CA MET A 111 -76.03 208.07 -115.71
C MET A 111 -75.76 207.79 -117.27
N PRO A 112 -75.58 208.73 -118.27
CA PRO A 112 -76.24 208.65 -119.60
C PRO A 112 -75.41 208.30 -120.88
N LEU A 113 -76.10 207.72 -121.88
CA LEU A 113 -75.75 207.33 -123.27
C LEU A 113 -74.28 207.11 -123.69
N ALA A 114 -73.38 208.10 -123.62
CA ALA A 114 -71.94 207.87 -123.85
C ALA A 114 -71.34 207.01 -122.71
N GLU A 115 -71.87 207.15 -121.49
CA GLU A 115 -71.63 206.20 -120.41
C GLU A 115 -72.19 204.80 -120.70
N VAL A 116 -73.15 204.63 -121.62
CA VAL A 116 -73.71 203.29 -121.93
C VAL A 116 -72.71 202.48 -122.77
N GLU A 117 -71.99 203.11 -123.71
CA GLU A 117 -70.91 202.45 -124.44
C GLU A 117 -69.72 202.12 -123.51
N LEU A 118 -69.35 203.06 -122.61
CA LEU A 118 -68.31 202.81 -121.61
C LEU A 118 -68.71 201.69 -120.64
N LYS A 119 -69.96 201.69 -120.14
CA LYS A 119 -70.51 200.65 -119.27
C LYS A 119 -70.65 199.32 -119.97
N TRP A 120 -70.98 199.30 -121.27
CA TRP A 120 -71.04 198.06 -122.03
C TRP A 120 -69.66 197.39 -122.11
N GLU A 121 -68.60 198.14 -122.41
CA GLU A 121 -67.24 197.59 -122.40
C GLU A 121 -66.77 197.26 -120.96
N MET A 122 -67.16 198.03 -119.94
CA MET A 122 -66.92 197.66 -118.53
C MET A 122 -67.63 196.37 -118.12
N GLU A 123 -68.93 196.22 -118.41
CA GLU A 123 -69.77 195.07 -118.08
C GLU A 123 -69.35 193.81 -118.87
N LYS A 124 -68.78 194.00 -120.06
CA LYS A 124 -68.13 192.97 -120.88
C LYS A 124 -66.78 192.53 -120.32
N GLU A 125 -65.96 193.47 -119.83
CA GLU A 125 -64.69 193.19 -119.17
C GLU A 125 -64.90 192.54 -117.79
N GLU A 126 -65.87 193.03 -117.01
CA GLU A 126 -66.37 192.41 -115.79
C GLU A 126 -66.93 191.00 -116.08
N LYS A 127 -67.68 190.81 -117.17
CA LYS A 127 -68.10 189.47 -117.61
C LYS A 127 -66.91 188.57 -117.93
N ARG A 128 -65.84 189.07 -118.56
CA ARG A 128 -64.63 188.27 -118.81
C ARG A 128 -63.95 187.91 -117.49
N LEU A 129 -63.73 188.88 -116.61
CA LEU A 129 -63.12 188.66 -115.29
C LEU A 129 -63.94 187.72 -114.40
N LEU A 130 -65.27 187.79 -114.46
CA LEU A 130 -66.17 186.83 -113.79
C LEU A 130 -66.12 185.45 -114.45
N TRP A 131 -65.89 185.36 -115.75
CA TRP A 131 -65.66 184.08 -116.45
C TRP A 131 -64.31 183.46 -116.07
N GLU A 132 -63.25 184.27 -116.04
CA GLU A 132 -61.91 183.86 -115.58
C GLU A 132 -61.97 183.42 -114.11
N GLN A 133 -62.63 184.18 -113.22
CA GLN A 133 -62.86 183.78 -111.82
C GLN A 133 -63.70 182.52 -111.68
N LEU A 134 -64.74 182.33 -112.51
CA LEU A 134 -65.54 181.09 -112.52
C LEU A 134 -64.72 179.90 -112.99
N GLN A 135 -63.89 180.07 -114.02
CA GLN A 135 -63.02 179.03 -114.58
C GLN A 135 -61.85 178.69 -113.64
N ASP A 136 -61.31 179.67 -112.91
CA ASP A 136 -60.32 179.46 -111.84
C ASP A 136 -60.96 178.77 -110.62
N LEU A 137 -62.19 179.13 -110.23
CA LEU A 137 -62.95 178.43 -109.19
C LEU A 137 -63.34 177.01 -109.60
N GLU A 138 -63.69 176.78 -110.86
CA GLU A 138 -64.05 175.47 -111.40
C GLU A 138 -62.82 174.58 -111.53
N SER A 139 -61.69 175.09 -112.05
CA SER A 139 -60.43 174.34 -112.11
C SER A 139 -59.82 174.11 -110.71
N SER A 140 -59.95 175.06 -109.79
CA SER A 140 -59.58 174.87 -108.38
C SER A 140 -60.43 173.79 -107.71
N LYS A 141 -61.76 173.81 -107.87
CA LYS A 141 -62.64 172.72 -107.39
C LYS A 141 -62.36 171.39 -108.08
N GLN A 142 -62.00 171.38 -109.36
CA GLN A 142 -61.63 170.17 -110.07
C GLN A 142 -60.29 169.61 -109.55
N ALA A 143 -59.34 170.47 -109.18
CA ALA A 143 -58.09 170.08 -108.53
C ALA A 143 -58.33 169.59 -107.09
N GLU A 144 -59.16 170.27 -106.29
CA GLU A 144 -59.53 169.84 -104.94
C GLU A 144 -60.29 168.51 -104.94
N THR A 145 -61.26 168.33 -105.83
CA THR A 145 -61.99 167.06 -105.96
C THR A 145 -61.10 165.94 -106.47
N SER A 146 -60.18 166.20 -107.41
CA SER A 146 -59.17 165.22 -107.85
C SER A 146 -58.23 164.84 -106.70
N ARG A 147 -57.77 165.82 -105.92
CA ARG A 147 -56.94 165.60 -104.73
C ARG A 147 -57.68 164.80 -103.65
N LEU A 148 -58.94 165.12 -103.38
CA LEU A 148 -59.78 164.37 -102.44
C LEU A 148 -60.06 162.95 -102.95
N GLN A 149 -60.28 162.75 -104.25
CA GLN A 149 -60.36 161.41 -104.84
C GLN A 149 -59.06 160.63 -104.68
N GLU A 150 -57.89 161.25 -104.89
CA GLU A 150 -56.59 160.65 -104.61
C GLU A 150 -56.40 160.31 -103.12
N GLU A 151 -56.74 161.22 -102.20
CA GLU A 151 -56.62 160.99 -100.76
C GLU A 151 -57.58 159.88 -100.27
N LEU A 152 -58.82 159.86 -100.79
CA LEU A 152 -59.82 158.81 -100.53
C LEU A 152 -59.36 157.46 -101.13
N ALA A 153 -58.77 157.44 -102.32
CA ALA A 153 -58.17 156.25 -102.91
C ALA A 153 -56.98 155.73 -102.09
N LYS A 154 -56.04 156.60 -101.69
CA LYS A 154 -54.87 156.27 -100.84
C LYS A 154 -55.31 155.76 -99.46
N LEU A 155 -56.37 156.32 -98.87
CA LEU A 155 -56.97 155.82 -97.63
C LEU A 155 -57.68 154.48 -97.84
N SER A 156 -58.41 154.29 -98.94
CA SER A 156 -59.06 153.01 -99.28
C SER A 156 -58.03 151.89 -99.50
N GLU A 157 -56.91 152.19 -100.14
CA GLU A 157 -55.83 151.24 -100.35
C GLU A 157 -55.10 150.90 -99.03
N LYS A 158 -54.85 151.90 -98.17
CA LYS A 158 -54.33 151.67 -96.81
C LYS A 158 -55.29 150.83 -95.97
N LEU A 159 -56.60 151.04 -96.09
CA LEU A 159 -57.62 150.26 -95.40
C LEU A 159 -57.64 148.81 -95.90
N LYS A 160 -57.64 148.58 -97.22
CA LYS A 160 -57.51 147.23 -97.82
C LYS A 160 -56.24 146.52 -97.36
N LYS A 161 -55.08 147.18 -97.43
CA LYS A 161 -53.80 146.61 -96.95
C LYS A 161 -53.82 146.29 -95.46
N LYS A 162 -54.46 147.11 -94.61
CA LYS A 162 -54.68 146.78 -93.19
C LYS A 162 -55.64 145.61 -93.00
N GLN A 163 -56.73 145.54 -93.76
CA GLN A 163 -57.69 144.43 -93.70
C GLN A 163 -57.04 143.12 -94.15
N GLU A 164 -56.30 143.11 -95.25
CA GLU A 164 -55.51 141.95 -95.69
C GLU A 164 -54.48 141.54 -94.64
N SER A 165 -53.74 142.50 -94.06
CA SER A 165 -52.77 142.21 -93.00
C SER A 165 -53.43 141.65 -91.75
N PHE A 166 -54.62 142.12 -91.39
CA PHE A 166 -55.40 141.61 -90.27
C PHE A 166 -55.90 140.19 -90.54
N CYS A 167 -56.46 139.92 -91.74
CA CYS A 167 -56.88 138.59 -92.14
C CYS A 167 -55.71 137.59 -92.15
N ARG A 168 -54.53 138.00 -92.66
CA ARG A 168 -53.31 137.17 -92.63
C ARG A 168 -52.89 136.86 -91.19
N LEU A 169 -52.78 137.88 -90.32
CA LEU A 169 -52.45 137.70 -88.90
C LEU A 169 -53.51 136.86 -88.15
N GLN A 170 -54.79 136.94 -88.52
CA GLN A 170 -55.83 136.09 -87.97
C GLN A 170 -55.65 134.63 -88.41
N THR A 171 -55.40 134.38 -89.70
CA THR A 171 -55.10 133.03 -90.21
C THR A 171 -53.83 132.46 -89.58
N GLU A 172 -52.73 133.24 -89.51
CA GLU A 172 -51.47 132.85 -88.85
C GLU A 172 -51.69 132.51 -87.37
N LYS A 173 -52.47 133.32 -86.65
CA LYS A 173 -52.91 133.03 -85.28
C LYS A 173 -53.69 131.72 -85.20
N GLU A 174 -54.68 131.52 -86.06
CA GLU A 174 -55.52 130.32 -86.08
C GLU A 174 -54.71 129.07 -86.43
N THR A 175 -53.76 129.13 -87.37
CA THR A 175 -52.82 128.04 -87.64
C THR A 175 -51.93 127.76 -86.44
N LEU A 176 -51.33 128.78 -85.80
CA LEU A 176 -50.48 128.59 -84.62
C LEU A 176 -51.25 128.02 -83.41
N PHE A 177 -52.52 128.39 -83.23
CA PHE A 177 -53.37 127.78 -82.20
C PHE A 177 -53.71 126.33 -82.53
N ASN A 178 -54.02 126.02 -83.79
CA ASN A 178 -54.27 124.64 -84.24
C ASN A 178 -53.00 123.78 -84.11
N ASP A 179 -51.84 124.27 -84.54
CA ASP A 179 -50.54 123.58 -84.41
C ASP A 179 -50.16 123.36 -82.95
N SER A 180 -50.34 124.38 -82.09
CA SER A 180 -50.10 124.26 -80.64
C SER A 180 -51.03 123.25 -79.99
N ARG A 181 -52.31 123.24 -80.38
CA ARG A 181 -53.31 122.27 -79.93
C ARG A 181 -52.95 120.85 -80.38
N ASN A 182 -52.70 120.67 -81.68
CA ASN A 182 -52.24 119.40 -82.26
C ASN A 182 -50.98 118.90 -81.54
N LYS A 183 -50.06 119.80 -81.16
CA LYS A 183 -48.84 119.41 -80.44
C LYS A 183 -49.07 119.02 -78.99
N ILE A 184 -50.04 119.63 -78.31
CA ILE A 184 -50.49 119.19 -76.98
C ILE A 184 -51.17 117.82 -77.07
N GLU A 185 -52.04 117.61 -78.06
CA GLU A 185 -52.72 116.32 -78.29
C GLU A 185 -51.70 115.22 -78.67
N GLU A 186 -50.71 115.49 -79.52
CA GLU A 186 -49.56 114.60 -79.77
C GLU A 186 -48.81 114.23 -78.47
N LEU A 187 -48.50 115.22 -77.64
CA LEU A 187 -47.73 114.99 -76.40
C LEU A 187 -48.54 114.25 -75.34
N GLN A 188 -49.87 114.41 -75.32
CA GLN A 188 -50.78 113.61 -74.51
C GLN A 188 -50.84 112.16 -75.02
N GLN A 189 -51.05 111.95 -76.33
CA GLN A 189 -51.07 110.62 -76.93
C GLN A 189 -49.75 109.86 -76.73
N ARG A 190 -48.60 110.52 -76.87
CA ARG A 190 -47.28 109.95 -76.57
C ARG A 190 -47.17 109.54 -75.11
N LYS A 191 -47.47 110.45 -74.16
CA LYS A 191 -47.45 110.15 -72.72
C LYS A 191 -48.40 109.01 -72.33
N GLU A 192 -49.58 108.93 -72.95
CA GLU A 192 -50.51 107.83 -72.75
C GLU A 192 -49.98 106.51 -73.32
N ALA A 193 -49.39 106.52 -74.52
CA ALA A 193 -48.78 105.34 -75.12
C ALA A 193 -47.59 104.84 -74.29
N ASP A 194 -46.71 105.74 -73.86
CA ASP A 194 -45.60 105.44 -72.96
C ASP A 194 -46.11 104.87 -71.63
N HIS A 195 -47.13 105.48 -71.02
CA HIS A 195 -47.70 104.99 -69.76
C HIS A 195 -48.35 103.60 -69.92
N LYS A 196 -49.11 103.38 -71.00
CA LYS A 196 -49.70 102.07 -71.35
C LYS A 196 -48.61 101.02 -71.60
N ALA A 197 -47.51 101.39 -72.27
CA ALA A 197 -46.37 100.50 -72.50
C ALA A 197 -45.61 100.16 -71.19
N GLN A 198 -45.41 101.13 -70.29
CA GLN A 198 -44.81 100.86 -68.98
C GLN A 198 -45.75 100.00 -68.11
N LEU A 199 -47.07 100.25 -68.09
CA LEU A 199 -48.04 99.41 -67.38
C LEU A 199 -48.02 97.96 -67.90
N ALA A 200 -48.05 97.76 -69.21
CA ALA A 200 -47.95 96.44 -69.82
C ALA A 200 -46.62 95.74 -69.50
N ARG A 201 -45.51 96.49 -69.46
CA ARG A 201 -44.19 95.97 -69.05
C ARG A 201 -44.18 95.58 -67.57
N THR A 202 -44.74 96.39 -66.68
CA THR A 202 -44.86 96.08 -65.26
C THR A 202 -45.73 94.85 -65.03
N GLN A 203 -46.88 94.75 -65.70
CA GLN A 203 -47.75 93.57 -65.64
C GLN A 203 -47.02 92.30 -66.12
N LYS A 204 -46.27 92.38 -67.22
CA LYS A 204 -45.48 91.24 -67.73
C LYS A 204 -44.37 90.82 -66.76
N LEU A 205 -43.61 91.78 -66.21
CA LEU A 205 -42.58 91.51 -65.19
C LEU A 205 -43.19 90.92 -63.91
N GLN A 206 -44.41 91.34 -63.54
CA GLN A 206 -45.12 90.83 -62.38
C GLN A 206 -45.62 89.40 -62.61
N GLN A 207 -46.14 89.08 -63.80
CA GLN A 207 -46.47 87.71 -64.21
C GLN A 207 -45.23 86.80 -64.28
N GLU A 208 -44.11 87.31 -64.80
CA GLU A 208 -42.83 86.59 -64.82
C GLU A 208 -42.30 86.32 -63.40
N LEU A 209 -42.44 87.28 -62.48
CA LEU A 209 -42.11 87.12 -61.07
C LEU A 209 -43.05 86.13 -60.35
N GLU A 210 -44.34 86.16 -60.63
CA GLU A 210 -45.33 85.23 -60.07
C GLU A 210 -45.05 83.78 -60.56
N ALA A 211 -44.76 83.58 -61.85
CA ALA A 211 -44.36 82.28 -62.40
C ALA A 211 -43.00 81.79 -61.88
N ALA A 212 -42.03 82.70 -61.67
CA ALA A 212 -40.75 82.37 -61.04
C ALA A 212 -40.94 81.96 -59.56
N ASN A 213 -41.83 82.63 -58.82
CA ASN A 213 -42.14 82.26 -57.45
C ASN A 213 -42.90 80.92 -57.36
N GLN A 214 -43.79 80.62 -58.31
CA GLN A 214 -44.49 79.32 -58.40
C GLN A 214 -43.50 78.18 -58.66
N SER A 215 -42.66 78.30 -59.68
CA SER A 215 -41.63 77.28 -59.98
C SER A 215 -40.58 77.13 -58.87
N LEU A 216 -40.24 78.22 -58.14
CA LEU A 216 -39.42 78.13 -56.93
C LEU A 216 -40.12 77.45 -55.75
N ALA A 217 -41.46 77.49 -55.67
CA ALA A 217 -42.22 76.73 -54.68
C ALA A 217 -42.29 75.25 -55.07
N GLU A 218 -42.63 74.94 -56.33
CA GLU A 218 -42.64 73.57 -56.87
C GLU A 218 -41.28 72.86 -56.67
N LEU A 219 -40.18 73.55 -56.96
CA LEU A 219 -38.83 73.03 -56.71
C LEU A 219 -38.56 72.81 -55.22
N ARG A 220 -39.01 73.70 -54.32
CA ARG A 220 -38.84 73.50 -52.86
C ARG A 220 -39.64 72.31 -52.34
N ASP A 221 -40.82 72.08 -52.90
CA ASP A 221 -41.67 70.96 -52.50
C ASP A 221 -41.12 69.64 -53.06
N GLN A 222 -40.55 69.64 -54.27
CA GLN A 222 -39.78 68.52 -54.83
C GLN A 222 -38.55 68.19 -53.96
N TRP A 223 -37.68 69.17 -53.67
CA TRP A 223 -36.51 68.98 -52.80
C TRP A 223 -36.87 68.54 -51.37
N GLN A 224 -38.05 68.93 -50.85
CA GLN A 224 -38.56 68.42 -49.58
C GLN A 224 -39.08 66.98 -49.70
N GLY A 225 -39.77 66.64 -50.79
CA GLY A 225 -40.20 65.28 -51.12
C GLY A 225 -39.03 64.31 -51.22
N GLU A 226 -38.06 64.59 -52.10
CA GLU A 226 -36.84 63.80 -52.27
C GLU A 226 -36.08 63.63 -50.95
N ARG A 227 -35.95 64.71 -50.16
CA ARG A 227 -35.32 64.65 -48.83
C ARG A 227 -36.10 63.78 -47.84
N LEU A 228 -37.43 63.79 -47.87
CA LEU A 228 -38.27 62.93 -47.03
C LEU A 228 -38.20 61.46 -47.48
N GLU A 229 -38.18 61.20 -48.78
CA GLU A 229 -38.00 59.86 -49.36
C GLU A 229 -36.62 59.30 -49.03
N HIS A 230 -35.54 60.08 -49.19
CA HIS A 230 -34.20 59.68 -48.76
C HIS A 230 -34.11 59.46 -47.24
N ALA A 231 -34.75 60.29 -46.43
CA ALA A 231 -34.80 60.08 -44.97
C ALA A 231 -35.63 58.83 -44.58
N ALA A 232 -36.66 58.48 -45.35
CA ALA A 232 -37.42 57.25 -45.17
C ALA A 232 -36.62 56.01 -45.62
N ALA A 233 -35.92 56.09 -46.75
CA ALA A 233 -35.05 55.02 -47.26
C ALA A 233 -33.86 54.76 -46.33
N LEU A 234 -33.21 55.81 -45.81
CA LEU A 234 -32.16 55.68 -44.80
C LEU A 234 -32.67 55.04 -43.51
N ARG A 235 -33.87 55.41 -43.06
CA ARG A 235 -34.50 54.77 -41.89
C ARG A 235 -34.80 53.29 -42.16
N ALA A 236 -35.43 52.96 -43.30
CA ALA A 236 -35.73 51.58 -43.66
C ALA A 236 -34.47 50.71 -43.81
N LEU A 237 -33.36 51.26 -44.34
CA LEU A 237 -32.07 50.58 -44.37
C LEU A 237 -31.47 50.40 -42.97
N GLN A 238 -31.59 51.40 -42.08
CA GLN A 238 -31.11 51.28 -40.70
C GLN A 238 -31.96 50.29 -39.89
N ASP A 239 -33.27 50.28 -40.07
CA ASP A 239 -34.19 49.29 -39.50
C ASP A 239 -33.82 47.89 -40.01
N GLN A 240 -33.60 47.71 -41.33
CA GLN A 240 -33.18 46.44 -41.93
C GLN A 240 -31.82 45.96 -41.42
N VAL A 241 -30.83 46.85 -41.26
CA VAL A 241 -29.54 46.52 -40.65
C VAL A 241 -29.71 46.17 -39.17
N SER A 242 -30.63 46.81 -38.43
CA SER A 242 -30.91 46.44 -37.04
C SER A 242 -31.53 45.05 -36.92
N ILE A 243 -32.45 44.69 -37.83
CA ILE A 243 -33.05 43.35 -37.92
C ILE A 243 -31.98 42.32 -38.28
N GLN A 244 -31.19 42.55 -39.34
CA GLN A 244 -30.10 41.65 -39.72
C GLN A 244 -29.04 41.48 -38.62
N SER A 245 -28.77 42.52 -37.84
CA SER A 245 -27.89 42.44 -36.67
C SER A 245 -28.50 41.62 -35.53
N ALA A 246 -29.82 41.71 -35.31
CA ALA A 246 -30.53 40.89 -34.34
C ALA A 246 -30.59 39.42 -34.78
N ASP A 247 -31.00 39.15 -36.03
CA ASP A 247 -31.04 37.81 -36.63
C ASP A 247 -29.67 37.13 -36.57
N ALA A 248 -28.59 37.85 -36.90
CA ALA A 248 -27.24 37.34 -36.84
C ALA A 248 -26.76 37.10 -35.40
N GLN A 249 -27.17 37.93 -34.45
CA GLN A 249 -26.83 37.74 -33.05
C GLN A 249 -27.61 36.58 -32.42
N GLU A 250 -28.90 36.40 -32.73
CA GLU A 250 -29.69 35.22 -32.33
C GLU A 250 -29.07 33.93 -32.90
N GLN A 251 -28.62 33.94 -34.16
CA GLN A 251 -27.88 32.82 -34.75
C GLN A 251 -26.57 32.53 -34.01
N VAL A 252 -25.80 33.54 -33.60
CA VAL A 252 -24.59 33.36 -32.80
C VAL A 252 -24.90 32.84 -31.40
N GLU A 253 -25.94 33.35 -30.74
CA GLU A 253 -26.37 32.89 -29.42
C GLU A 253 -26.89 31.43 -29.47
N GLY A 254 -27.62 31.06 -30.52
CA GLY A 254 -28.02 29.68 -30.81
C GLY A 254 -26.82 28.74 -31.03
N LEU A 255 -25.87 29.12 -31.89
CA LEU A 255 -24.64 28.34 -32.12
C LEU A 255 -23.78 28.22 -30.85
N LEU A 256 -23.75 29.23 -29.98
CA LEU A 256 -23.08 29.16 -28.68
C LEU A 256 -23.81 28.23 -27.72
N ALA A 257 -25.15 28.24 -27.70
CA ALA A 257 -25.95 27.30 -26.91
C ALA A 257 -25.73 25.84 -27.37
N GLU A 258 -25.75 25.59 -28.68
CA GLU A 258 -25.41 24.28 -29.27
C GLU A 258 -23.97 23.86 -28.91
N ASN A 259 -22.99 24.77 -29.01
CA ASN A 259 -21.60 24.45 -28.67
C ASN A 259 -21.44 24.09 -27.18
N ASN A 260 -22.17 24.77 -26.29
CA ASN A 260 -22.20 24.46 -24.86
C ASN A 260 -22.90 23.12 -24.57
N ALA A 261 -23.99 22.81 -25.28
CA ALA A 261 -24.65 21.49 -25.20
C ALA A 261 -23.72 20.36 -25.68
N LEU A 262 -22.99 20.56 -26.78
CA LEU A 262 -22.00 19.62 -27.32
C LEU A 262 -20.78 19.43 -26.39
N ARG A 263 -20.30 20.49 -25.72
CA ARG A 263 -19.27 20.37 -24.67
C ARG A 263 -19.78 19.56 -23.48
N THR A 264 -21.04 19.76 -23.09
CA THR A 264 -21.67 19.05 -21.96
C THR A 264 -21.86 17.56 -22.29
N SER A 265 -22.30 17.23 -23.51
CA SER A 265 -22.43 15.83 -23.93
C SER A 265 -21.07 15.15 -24.14
N LEU A 266 -20.04 15.86 -24.62
CA LEU A 266 -18.67 15.36 -24.68
C LEU A 266 -18.14 15.03 -23.28
N ALA A 267 -18.27 15.94 -22.32
CA ALA A 267 -17.85 15.69 -20.93
C ALA A 267 -18.60 14.51 -20.28
N ALA A 268 -19.89 14.32 -20.60
CA ALA A 268 -20.65 13.15 -20.16
C ALA A 268 -20.15 11.85 -20.82
N LEU A 269 -19.78 11.87 -22.11
CA LEU A 269 -19.17 10.73 -22.80
C LEU A 269 -17.77 10.39 -22.23
N GLU A 270 -16.96 11.38 -21.87
CA GLU A 270 -15.67 11.19 -21.21
C GLU A 270 -15.84 10.57 -19.81
N GLN A 271 -16.86 10.98 -19.05
CA GLN A 271 -17.22 10.35 -17.76
C GLN A 271 -17.68 8.89 -17.95
N ILE A 272 -18.52 8.61 -18.95
CA ILE A 272 -18.94 7.24 -19.28
C ILE A 272 -17.74 6.38 -19.73
N GLN A 273 -16.82 6.93 -20.53
CA GLN A 273 -15.62 6.23 -21.00
C GLN A 273 -14.65 5.93 -19.86
N THR A 274 -14.44 6.86 -18.93
CA THR A 274 -13.58 6.66 -17.75
C THR A 274 -14.19 5.65 -16.78
N ALA A 275 -15.50 5.74 -16.49
CA ALA A 275 -16.21 4.73 -15.70
C ALA A 275 -16.12 3.33 -16.33
N LYS A 276 -16.40 3.20 -17.63
CA LYS A 276 -16.28 1.92 -18.36
C LYS A 276 -14.85 1.38 -18.40
N THR A 277 -13.83 2.25 -18.37
CA THR A 277 -12.43 1.84 -18.27
C THR A 277 -12.10 1.29 -16.88
N GLN A 278 -12.68 1.88 -15.82
CA GLN A 278 -12.59 1.37 -14.46
C GLN A 278 -13.31 0.01 -14.32
N GLU A 279 -14.53 -0.12 -14.84
CA GLU A 279 -15.26 -1.40 -14.90
C GLU A 279 -14.45 -2.50 -15.60
N LEU A 280 -13.86 -2.20 -16.76
CA LEU A 280 -13.01 -3.14 -17.49
C LEU A 280 -11.75 -3.54 -16.71
N ASN A 281 -11.19 -2.66 -15.88
CA ASN A 281 -10.06 -2.99 -15.03
C ASN A 281 -10.49 -3.84 -13.83
N MET A 282 -11.60 -3.51 -13.16
CA MET A 282 -12.20 -4.35 -12.11
C MET A 282 -12.51 -5.77 -12.63
N LEU A 283 -13.08 -5.88 -13.84
CA LEU A 283 -13.36 -7.18 -14.48
C LEU A 283 -12.08 -7.94 -14.84
N ARG A 284 -11.00 -7.25 -15.26
CA ARG A 284 -9.68 -7.88 -15.47
C ARG A 284 -9.10 -8.40 -14.16
N GLU A 285 -9.13 -7.60 -13.10
CA GLU A 285 -8.65 -7.97 -11.76
C GLU A 285 -9.41 -9.19 -11.22
N GLN A 286 -10.74 -9.19 -11.32
CA GLN A 286 -11.58 -10.36 -11.01
C GLN A 286 -11.24 -11.58 -11.87
N THR A 287 -11.01 -11.40 -13.17
CA THR A 287 -10.60 -12.49 -14.07
C THR A 287 -9.24 -13.07 -13.68
N THR A 288 -8.27 -12.22 -13.30
CA THR A 288 -6.96 -12.68 -12.81
C THR A 288 -7.04 -13.36 -11.45
N GLY A 289 -7.92 -12.89 -10.55
CA GLY A 289 -8.19 -13.55 -9.26
C GLY A 289 -8.78 -14.95 -9.45
N LEU A 290 -9.84 -15.06 -10.26
CA LEU A 290 -10.46 -16.35 -10.59
C LEU A 290 -9.51 -17.30 -11.34
N ALA A 291 -8.61 -16.77 -12.18
CA ALA A 291 -7.57 -17.57 -12.83
C ALA A 291 -6.53 -18.09 -11.83
N ALA A 292 -6.12 -17.28 -10.86
CA ALA A 292 -5.21 -17.70 -9.79
C ALA A 292 -5.87 -18.71 -8.83
N GLU A 293 -7.14 -18.52 -8.47
CA GLU A 293 -7.94 -19.51 -7.72
C GLU A 293 -8.05 -20.82 -8.50
N LEU A 294 -8.32 -20.78 -9.80
CA LEU A 294 -8.37 -21.97 -10.65
C LEU A 294 -7.03 -22.72 -10.68
N GLN A 295 -5.90 -22.00 -10.83
CA GLN A 295 -4.56 -22.59 -10.77
C GLN A 295 -4.24 -23.18 -9.39
N GLN A 296 -4.64 -22.51 -8.30
CA GLN A 296 -4.50 -23.06 -6.95
C GLN A 296 -5.32 -24.36 -6.81
N ARG A 297 -6.57 -24.39 -7.27
CA ARG A 297 -7.40 -25.62 -7.23
C ARG A 297 -6.87 -26.74 -8.12
N GLN A 298 -6.19 -26.40 -9.22
CA GLN A 298 -5.49 -27.38 -10.06
C GLN A 298 -4.29 -27.98 -9.32
N ALA A 299 -3.44 -27.15 -8.70
CA ALA A 299 -2.31 -27.61 -7.88
C ALA A 299 -2.78 -28.46 -6.67
N GLU A 300 -3.79 -28.01 -5.94
CA GLU A 300 -4.40 -28.79 -4.84
C GLU A 300 -4.95 -30.15 -5.31
N TYR A 301 -5.51 -30.22 -6.52
CA TYR A 301 -5.98 -31.47 -7.10
C TYR A 301 -4.84 -32.38 -7.56
N GLU A 302 -3.76 -31.83 -8.10
CA GLU A 302 -2.54 -32.57 -8.48
C GLU A 302 -1.83 -33.14 -7.24
N ASP A 303 -1.70 -32.36 -6.16
CA ASP A 303 -1.18 -32.82 -4.87
C ASP A 303 -2.03 -33.96 -4.27
N LEU A 304 -3.37 -33.83 -4.30
CA LEU A 304 -4.29 -34.87 -3.82
C LEU A 304 -4.27 -36.12 -4.70
N MET A 305 -4.05 -35.97 -6.01
CA MET A 305 -3.85 -37.10 -6.93
C MET A 305 -2.52 -37.82 -6.64
N GLY A 306 -1.44 -37.08 -6.36
CA GLY A 306 -0.16 -37.66 -5.91
C GLY A 306 -0.33 -38.47 -4.62
N GLN A 307 -0.92 -37.86 -3.58
CA GLN A 307 -1.21 -38.53 -2.31
C GLN A 307 -2.07 -39.80 -2.49
N LYS A 308 -3.08 -39.74 -3.37
CA LYS A 308 -3.93 -40.89 -3.71
C LYS A 308 -3.13 -42.02 -4.36
N ASP A 309 -2.24 -41.71 -5.30
CA ASP A 309 -1.49 -42.72 -6.02
C ASP A 309 -0.33 -43.29 -5.16
N ASP A 310 0.26 -42.50 -4.25
CA ASP A 310 1.15 -42.97 -3.17
C ASP A 310 0.43 -43.96 -2.24
N LEU A 311 -0.75 -43.60 -1.73
CA LEU A 311 -1.58 -44.48 -0.89
C LEU A 311 -2.01 -45.76 -1.66
N ASN A 312 -2.22 -45.66 -2.96
CA ASN A 312 -2.53 -46.81 -3.82
C ASN A 312 -1.29 -47.73 -3.99
N SER A 313 -0.07 -47.18 -4.09
CA SER A 313 1.16 -48.00 -4.08
C SER A 313 1.35 -48.70 -2.74
N GLN A 314 1.20 -47.97 -1.62
CA GLN A 314 1.26 -48.53 -0.27
C GLN A 314 0.20 -49.64 -0.07
N LEU A 315 -1.02 -49.44 -0.58
CA LEU A 315 -2.06 -50.45 -0.57
C LEU A 315 -1.65 -51.68 -1.40
N GLN A 316 -1.16 -51.50 -2.63
CA GLN A 316 -0.68 -52.62 -3.46
C GLN A 316 0.51 -53.36 -2.82
N GLU A 317 1.41 -52.67 -2.15
CA GLU A 317 2.53 -53.28 -1.41
C GLU A 317 2.04 -54.08 -0.20
N SER A 318 1.08 -53.54 0.56
CA SER A 318 0.45 -54.28 1.66
C SER A 318 -0.34 -55.50 1.16
N LEU A 319 -1.00 -55.41 0.00
CA LEU A 319 -1.67 -56.53 -0.64
C LEU A 319 -0.67 -57.59 -1.13
N ARG A 320 0.44 -57.20 -1.76
CA ARG A 320 1.54 -58.12 -2.13
C ARG A 320 2.16 -58.80 -0.90
N ALA A 321 2.31 -58.08 0.21
CA ALA A 321 2.78 -58.65 1.47
C ALA A 321 1.76 -59.65 2.05
N ASN A 322 0.48 -59.30 2.07
CA ASN A 322 -0.60 -60.18 2.52
C ASN A 322 -0.73 -61.44 1.63
N SER A 323 -0.58 -61.33 0.30
CA SER A 323 -0.51 -62.49 -0.60
C SER A 323 0.62 -63.43 -0.22
N ARG A 324 1.84 -62.92 0.00
CA ARG A 324 2.99 -63.74 0.44
C ARG A 324 2.77 -64.39 1.81
N LEU A 325 2.12 -63.70 2.74
CA LEU A 325 1.77 -64.26 4.05
C LEU A 325 0.67 -65.34 3.93
N LEU A 326 -0.28 -65.21 3.00
CA LEU A 326 -1.27 -66.23 2.70
C LEU A 326 -0.67 -67.45 1.99
N GLU A 327 0.27 -67.22 1.06
CA GLU A 327 1.09 -68.27 0.42
C GLU A 327 1.85 -69.06 1.48
N GLN A 328 2.60 -68.38 2.38
CA GLN A 328 3.31 -69.02 3.50
C GLN A 328 2.38 -69.76 4.48
N LEU A 329 1.21 -69.21 4.79
CA LEU A 329 0.21 -69.90 5.61
C LEU A 329 -0.39 -71.14 4.92
N GLN A 330 -0.48 -71.11 3.59
CA GLN A 330 -0.92 -72.27 2.79
C GLN A 330 0.19 -73.33 2.69
N GLU A 331 1.46 -72.92 2.53
CA GLU A 331 2.64 -73.82 2.57
C GLU A 331 2.72 -74.53 3.93
N ILE A 332 2.73 -73.78 5.05
CA ILE A 332 2.71 -74.33 6.42
C ILE A 332 1.46 -75.20 6.67
N GLY A 333 0.33 -74.85 6.05
CA GLY A 333 -0.88 -75.67 6.06
C GLY A 333 -0.66 -77.04 5.40
N GLN A 334 -0.05 -77.06 4.21
CA GLN A 334 0.28 -78.30 3.48
C GLN A 334 1.35 -79.12 4.21
N GLU A 335 2.42 -78.50 4.73
CA GLU A 335 3.43 -79.16 5.55
C GLU A 335 2.81 -79.83 6.77
N LYS A 336 1.92 -79.12 7.48
CA LYS A 336 1.18 -79.66 8.62
C LYS A 336 0.28 -80.84 8.22
N GLU A 337 -0.37 -80.77 7.06
CA GLU A 337 -1.20 -81.87 6.55
C GLU A 337 -0.35 -83.09 6.15
N GLN A 338 0.80 -82.89 5.50
CA GLN A 338 1.78 -83.93 5.18
C GLN A 338 2.32 -84.59 6.45
N LEU A 339 2.81 -83.82 7.42
CA LEU A 339 3.26 -84.32 8.72
C LEU A 339 2.15 -85.05 9.49
N THR A 340 0.89 -84.63 9.32
CA THR A 340 -0.27 -85.32 9.90
C THR A 340 -0.54 -86.66 9.20
N GLN A 341 -0.36 -86.74 7.88
CA GLN A 341 -0.48 -87.98 7.11
C GLN A 341 0.66 -88.95 7.46
N GLU A 342 1.92 -88.49 7.45
CA GLU A 342 3.09 -89.26 7.90
C GLU A 342 2.90 -89.79 9.33
N LEU A 343 2.41 -88.96 10.25
CA LEU A 343 2.12 -89.36 11.63
C LEU A 343 0.95 -90.37 11.72
N GLN A 344 -0.05 -90.29 10.84
CA GLN A 344 -1.08 -91.31 10.71
C GLN A 344 -0.54 -92.62 10.13
N GLU A 345 0.38 -92.58 9.17
CA GLU A 345 1.02 -93.78 8.62
C GLU A 345 1.99 -94.41 9.61
N ALA A 346 2.75 -93.60 10.35
CA ALA A 346 3.54 -94.02 11.48
C ALA A 346 2.66 -94.71 12.53
N ARG A 347 1.50 -94.13 12.89
CA ARG A 347 0.50 -94.76 13.77
C ARG A 347 -0.02 -96.08 13.19
N LYS A 348 -0.50 -96.13 11.95
CA LYS A 348 -0.94 -97.38 11.28
C LYS A 348 0.16 -98.44 11.26
N SER A 349 1.43 -98.04 11.10
CA SER A 349 2.58 -98.95 11.15
C SER A 349 2.86 -99.44 12.58
N ALA A 350 2.69 -98.59 13.59
CA ALA A 350 2.84 -98.95 15.00
C ALA A 350 1.68 -99.83 15.48
N GLU A 351 0.45 -99.57 15.04
CA GLU A 351 -0.74 -100.40 15.25
C GLU A 351 -0.57 -101.77 14.59
N LYS A 352 -0.05 -101.85 13.36
CA LYS A 352 0.34 -103.13 12.74
C LYS A 352 1.43 -103.86 13.51
N ARG A 353 2.51 -103.18 13.93
CA ARG A 353 3.54 -103.80 14.79
C ARG A 353 2.96 -104.27 16.12
N LYS A 354 2.06 -103.50 16.73
CA LYS A 354 1.38 -103.87 17.97
C LYS A 354 0.49 -105.11 17.74
N ALA A 355 -0.30 -105.14 16.68
CA ALA A 355 -1.14 -106.29 16.34
C ALA A 355 -0.29 -107.55 16.12
N MET A 356 0.81 -107.47 15.35
CA MET A 356 1.76 -108.58 15.19
C MET A 356 2.37 -109.04 16.53
N LEU A 357 2.66 -108.12 17.47
CA LEU A 357 3.19 -108.45 18.79
C LEU A 357 2.11 -109.02 19.73
N ASP A 358 0.88 -108.52 19.67
CA ASP A 358 -0.28 -109.06 20.39
C ASP A 358 -0.62 -110.47 19.86
N GLU A 359 -0.52 -110.69 18.55
CA GLU A 359 -0.72 -111.97 17.87
C GLU A 359 0.37 -112.98 18.24
N LEU A 360 1.65 -112.62 18.12
CA LEU A 360 2.77 -113.42 18.63
C LEU A 360 2.65 -113.72 20.13
N ALA A 361 2.09 -112.80 20.93
CA ALA A 361 1.83 -113.02 22.36
C ALA A 361 0.66 -113.99 22.59
N MET A 362 -0.40 -113.94 21.77
CA MET A 362 -1.49 -114.91 21.78
C MET A 362 -1.01 -116.29 21.34
N GLU A 363 -0.21 -116.40 20.27
CA GLU A 363 0.43 -117.65 19.83
C GLU A 363 1.31 -118.20 20.96
N THR A 364 2.21 -117.40 21.53
CA THR A 364 3.06 -117.79 22.66
C THR A 364 2.24 -118.24 23.88
N LEU A 365 1.06 -117.64 24.13
CA LEU A 365 0.15 -118.07 25.21
C LEU A 365 -0.59 -119.37 24.86
N GLN A 366 -0.96 -119.57 23.61
CA GLN A 366 -1.62 -120.76 23.10
C GLN A 366 -0.67 -121.97 23.09
N GLU A 367 0.57 -121.79 22.62
CA GLU A 367 1.65 -122.79 22.75
C GLU A 367 1.90 -123.14 24.22
N LYS A 368 1.96 -122.13 25.11
CA LYS A 368 2.07 -122.37 26.57
C LYS A 368 0.86 -123.11 27.14
N SER A 369 -0.36 -122.91 26.64
CA SER A 369 -1.53 -123.68 27.08
C SER A 369 -1.49 -125.11 26.53
N GLN A 370 -1.10 -125.30 25.26
CA GLN A 370 -0.92 -126.62 24.65
C GLN A 370 0.16 -127.42 25.38
N HIS A 371 1.34 -126.85 25.61
CA HIS A 371 2.39 -127.48 26.41
C HIS A 371 1.97 -127.74 27.86
N LYS A 372 1.09 -126.92 28.46
CA LYS A 372 0.53 -127.18 29.79
C LYS A 372 -0.44 -128.37 29.78
N GLU A 373 -1.23 -128.54 28.72
CA GLU A 373 -2.11 -129.71 28.51
C GLU A 373 -1.30 -130.97 28.19
N GLU A 374 -0.27 -130.88 27.34
CA GLU A 374 0.68 -131.97 27.05
C GLU A 374 1.42 -132.42 28.31
N LEU A 375 1.97 -131.48 29.09
CA LEU A 375 2.58 -131.77 30.40
C LEU A 375 1.55 -132.36 31.38
N GLY A 376 0.28 -131.93 31.32
CA GLY A 376 -0.81 -132.54 32.08
C GLY A 376 -1.06 -133.99 31.68
N ALA A 377 -1.12 -134.28 30.37
CA ALA A 377 -1.30 -135.62 29.84
C ALA A 377 -0.10 -136.55 30.13
N VAL A 378 1.13 -136.03 30.05
CA VAL A 378 2.36 -136.75 30.42
C VAL A 378 2.38 -137.03 31.92
N ARG A 379 2.04 -136.05 32.77
CA ARG A 379 1.91 -136.26 34.23
C ARG A 379 0.86 -137.32 34.54
N LEU A 380 -0.31 -137.30 33.90
CA LEU A 380 -1.38 -138.29 34.12
C LEU A 380 -0.97 -139.70 33.67
N ARG A 381 -0.17 -139.83 32.60
CA ARG A 381 0.45 -141.11 32.21
C ARG A 381 1.46 -141.59 33.26
N HIS A 382 2.36 -140.72 33.68
CA HIS A 382 3.37 -141.02 34.69
C HIS A 382 2.75 -141.38 36.05
N GLU A 383 1.69 -140.69 36.47
CA GLU A 383 0.96 -140.99 37.70
C GLU A 383 0.29 -142.37 37.65
N LYS A 384 -0.27 -142.76 36.49
CA LYS A 384 -0.74 -144.13 36.23
C LYS A 384 0.39 -145.16 36.33
N GLU A 385 1.58 -144.85 35.79
CA GLU A 385 2.75 -145.73 35.85
C GLU A 385 3.28 -145.87 37.28
N VAL A 386 3.38 -144.77 38.04
CA VAL A 386 3.81 -144.74 39.45
C VAL A 386 2.84 -145.53 40.32
N LEU A 387 1.53 -145.42 40.12
CA LEU A 387 0.53 -146.28 40.78
C LEU A 387 0.72 -147.75 40.38
N GLY A 388 0.98 -148.02 39.09
CA GLY A 388 1.27 -149.36 38.56
C GLY A 388 2.61 -149.97 39.00
N VAL A 389 3.56 -149.16 39.49
CA VAL A 389 4.82 -149.57 40.12
C VAL A 389 4.64 -149.76 41.62
N ARG A 390 3.95 -148.83 42.30
CA ARG A 390 3.59 -148.94 43.72
C ARG A 390 2.81 -150.23 44.01
N ALA A 391 1.86 -150.60 43.14
CA ALA A 391 1.11 -151.85 43.25
C ALA A 391 1.95 -153.14 43.05
N ARG A 392 3.23 -153.03 42.66
CA ARG A 392 4.21 -154.14 42.63
C ARG A 392 5.04 -154.16 43.91
N TYR A 393 5.63 -153.02 44.30
CA TYR A 393 6.37 -152.90 45.56
C TYR A 393 5.52 -153.23 46.80
N GLU A 394 4.24 -152.88 46.83
CA GLU A 394 3.34 -153.30 47.92
C GLU A 394 3.13 -154.83 47.98
N ARG A 395 3.39 -155.59 46.91
CA ARG A 395 3.38 -157.07 46.93
C ARG A 395 4.68 -157.62 47.51
N GLU A 396 5.82 -157.20 46.96
CA GLU A 396 7.16 -157.59 47.41
C GLU A 396 7.39 -157.26 48.90
N LEU A 397 6.87 -156.11 49.36
CA LEU A 397 6.90 -155.72 50.78
C LEU A 397 6.10 -156.66 51.70
N ARG A 398 5.06 -157.35 51.22
CA ARG A 398 4.29 -158.30 52.04
C ARG A 398 5.08 -159.59 52.24
N GLU A 399 5.70 -160.09 51.17
CA GLU A 399 6.54 -161.30 51.19
C GLU A 399 7.74 -161.12 52.14
N LEU A 400 8.46 -159.99 52.02
CA LEU A 400 9.59 -159.65 52.91
C LEU A 400 9.20 -159.52 54.41
N HIS A 401 7.95 -159.16 54.73
CA HIS A 401 7.50 -159.07 56.12
C HIS A 401 7.28 -160.44 56.77
N GLU A 402 6.94 -161.48 56.01
CA GLU A 402 6.80 -162.83 56.57
C GLU A 402 8.15 -163.45 56.94
N ASP A 403 9.16 -163.28 56.10
CA ASP A 403 10.50 -163.84 56.35
C ASP A 403 11.24 -163.12 57.49
N LYS A 404 11.12 -161.78 57.58
CA LYS A 404 11.63 -161.02 58.74
C LYS A 404 11.02 -161.52 60.06
N LYS A 405 9.74 -161.89 60.05
CA LYS A 405 9.04 -162.36 61.27
C LYS A 405 9.61 -163.69 61.77
N ARG A 406 9.97 -164.60 60.86
CA ARG A 406 10.60 -165.90 61.19
C ARG A 406 11.95 -165.69 61.91
N GLN A 407 12.78 -164.77 61.43
CA GLN A 407 14.10 -164.45 62.00
C GLN A 407 14.02 -163.73 63.36
N GLU A 408 13.00 -162.89 63.60
CA GLU A 408 12.81 -162.23 64.89
C GLU A 408 12.50 -163.21 66.04
N GLU A 409 11.88 -164.35 65.76
CA GLU A 409 11.48 -165.32 66.79
C GLU A 409 12.68 -166.13 67.31
N GLU A 410 13.69 -166.38 66.47
CA GLU A 410 14.96 -167.03 66.84
C GLU A 410 15.82 -166.14 67.75
N LEU A 411 16.01 -164.85 67.37
CA LEU A 411 16.79 -163.88 68.15
C LEU A 411 16.17 -163.61 69.54
N ARG A 412 14.84 -163.70 69.67
CA ARG A 412 14.14 -163.62 70.96
C ARG A 412 14.42 -164.81 71.88
N GLY A 413 15.01 -165.90 71.38
CA GLY A 413 15.57 -167.00 72.18
C GLY A 413 16.78 -166.53 73.01
N GLN A 414 17.84 -166.16 72.31
CA GLN A 414 19.17 -165.83 72.85
C GLN A 414 19.13 -164.71 73.90
N ILE A 415 18.27 -163.70 73.70
CA ILE A 415 18.10 -162.55 74.61
C ILE A 415 17.59 -162.96 76.01
N ARG A 416 17.03 -164.16 76.20
CA ARG A 416 16.58 -164.64 77.53
C ARG A 416 17.72 -165.12 78.42
N GLU A 417 18.80 -165.63 77.84
CA GLU A 417 19.93 -166.22 78.58
C GLU A 417 20.86 -165.13 79.13
N GLU A 418 21.17 -164.10 78.32
CA GLU A 418 21.92 -162.92 78.76
C GLU A 418 21.25 -162.18 79.93
N LYS A 419 19.90 -162.19 79.97
CA LYS A 419 19.11 -161.61 81.06
C LYS A 419 19.13 -162.40 82.37
N ALA A 420 19.78 -163.55 82.43
CA ALA A 420 20.10 -164.23 83.69
C ALA A 420 21.36 -163.61 84.33
N ARG A 421 22.45 -163.49 83.55
CA ARG A 421 23.76 -163.02 83.99
C ARG A 421 23.74 -161.58 84.55
N THR A 422 22.87 -160.72 84.02
CA THR A 422 22.77 -159.32 84.47
C THR A 422 22.35 -159.18 85.93
N ARG A 423 21.55 -160.11 86.46
CA ARG A 423 21.02 -160.07 87.83
C ARG A 423 22.04 -160.39 88.91
N GLU A 424 23.16 -161.00 88.53
CA GLU A 424 24.27 -161.32 89.44
C GLU A 424 25.22 -160.12 89.65
N LEU A 425 25.10 -159.07 88.82
CA LEU A 425 25.85 -157.82 88.95
C LEU A 425 25.10 -156.79 89.82
N GLU A 426 23.76 -156.80 89.78
CA GLU A 426 22.89 -155.89 90.56
C GLU A 426 23.07 -156.09 92.08
N THR A 427 23.37 -157.31 92.55
CA THR A 427 23.55 -157.61 93.98
C THR A 427 24.85 -157.07 94.56
N LEU A 428 25.91 -156.87 93.76
CA LEU A 428 27.14 -156.25 94.23
C LEU A 428 27.04 -154.73 94.32
N GLN A 429 26.14 -154.10 93.54
CA GLN A 429 25.87 -152.66 93.67
C GLN A 429 25.28 -152.29 95.04
N GLN A 430 24.52 -153.19 95.66
CA GLN A 430 23.96 -153.01 97.01
C GLN A 430 25.04 -152.80 98.09
N THR A 431 26.25 -153.35 97.90
CA THR A 431 27.38 -153.13 98.82
C THR A 431 27.96 -151.72 98.76
N VAL A 432 27.66 -150.94 97.71
CA VAL A 432 28.06 -149.53 97.56
C VAL A 432 27.09 -148.61 98.32
N GLU A 433 25.82 -149.01 98.44
CA GLU A 433 24.78 -148.23 99.13
C GLU A 433 25.02 -148.20 100.65
N GLU A 434 25.56 -149.28 101.24
CA GLU A 434 25.90 -149.33 102.67
C GLU A 434 26.98 -148.31 103.08
N LEU A 435 27.92 -147.97 102.20
CA LEU A 435 28.90 -146.91 102.46
C LEU A 435 28.30 -145.50 102.34
N GLN A 436 27.22 -145.32 101.59
CA GLN A 436 26.47 -144.06 101.54
C GLN A 436 25.64 -143.83 102.82
N ALA A 437 25.37 -144.87 103.62
CA ALA A 437 24.72 -144.73 104.92
C ALA A 437 25.59 -143.97 105.95
N GLN A 438 26.94 -144.01 105.85
CA GLN A 438 27.82 -143.20 106.70
C GLN A 438 27.66 -141.70 106.45
N VAL A 439 27.30 -141.29 105.23
CA VAL A 439 27.09 -139.87 104.88
C VAL A 439 25.84 -139.32 105.57
N HIS A 440 24.76 -140.10 105.64
CA HIS A 440 23.49 -139.68 106.23
C HIS A 440 23.56 -139.47 107.75
N SER A 441 24.61 -139.98 108.42
CA SER A 441 24.93 -139.61 109.80
C SER A 441 25.32 -138.12 109.97
N MET A 442 25.76 -137.45 108.90
CA MET A 442 26.13 -136.03 108.91
C MET A 442 24.94 -135.12 108.63
N ASP A 443 23.91 -135.58 107.92
CA ASP A 443 22.66 -134.83 107.70
C ASP A 443 21.89 -134.54 108.99
N GLY A 444 22.18 -135.24 110.10
CA GLY A 444 21.70 -134.88 111.43
C GLY A 444 22.10 -133.47 111.90
N ALA A 445 23.17 -132.89 111.35
CA ALA A 445 23.60 -131.52 111.64
C ALA A 445 22.84 -130.44 110.82
N LYS A 446 22.06 -130.83 109.81
CA LYS A 446 21.47 -129.94 108.79
C LYS A 446 20.41 -128.99 109.34
N GLY A 447 19.45 -129.50 110.10
CA GLY A 447 18.27 -128.76 110.59
C GLY A 447 18.53 -127.65 111.62
N TRP A 448 19.78 -127.46 112.06
CA TRP A 448 20.16 -126.30 112.89
C TRP A 448 20.51 -125.07 112.03
N PHE A 449 21.15 -125.28 110.87
CA PHE A 449 21.56 -124.21 109.96
C PHE A 449 20.39 -123.59 109.19
N GLU A 450 19.26 -124.28 109.05
CA GLU A 450 18.04 -123.77 108.41
C GLU A 450 17.44 -122.55 109.14
N ARG A 451 17.77 -122.36 110.44
CA ARG A 451 17.43 -121.14 111.19
C ARG A 451 18.46 -120.02 111.05
N ARG A 452 19.63 -120.32 110.50
CA ARG A 452 20.77 -119.40 110.31
C ARG A 452 20.83 -118.85 108.88
N LEU A 453 20.48 -119.67 107.88
CA LEU A 453 20.41 -119.19 106.50
C LEU A 453 19.21 -118.25 106.26
N LYS A 454 18.21 -118.25 107.14
CA LYS A 454 17.15 -117.23 107.11
C LYS A 454 17.62 -115.81 107.44
N GLU A 455 18.79 -115.68 108.08
CA GLU A 455 19.50 -114.40 108.26
C GLU A 455 20.36 -114.06 107.02
N ALA A 456 20.56 -115.01 106.10
CA ALA A 456 21.17 -114.80 104.77
C ALA A 456 20.11 -114.60 103.66
N GLU A 457 18.86 -115.02 103.90
CA GLU A 457 17.66 -114.50 103.23
C GLU A 457 17.40 -113.00 103.56
N GLU A 458 18.33 -112.32 104.26
CA GLU A 458 18.43 -110.85 104.37
C GLU A 458 19.66 -110.26 103.63
N SER A 459 20.53 -111.10 103.05
CA SER A 459 21.57 -110.71 102.04
C SER A 459 21.09 -110.83 100.58
N LEU A 460 19.91 -111.45 100.41
CA LEU A 460 18.76 -110.88 99.71
C LEU A 460 18.85 -109.37 99.36
N GLN A 461 18.18 -108.99 98.27
CA GLN A 461 17.88 -107.60 97.86
C GLN A 461 19.08 -106.71 97.49
N GLN A 462 20.23 -106.82 98.16
CA GLN A 462 21.47 -106.15 97.72
C GLN A 462 21.87 -106.64 96.32
N GLN A 463 21.90 -107.96 96.08
CA GLN A 463 22.16 -108.50 94.73
C GLN A 463 21.06 -108.19 93.70
N GLN A 464 19.86 -107.79 94.13
CA GLN A 464 18.84 -107.28 93.20
C GLN A 464 19.08 -105.81 92.87
N GLN A 465 19.51 -104.99 93.84
CA GLN A 465 19.98 -103.63 93.61
C GLN A 465 21.20 -103.62 92.68
N GLU A 466 22.16 -104.53 92.83
CA GLU A 466 23.31 -104.69 91.91
C GLU A 466 22.88 -105.00 90.46
N GLN A 467 21.79 -105.75 90.26
CA GLN A 467 21.26 -106.05 88.92
C GLN A 467 20.44 -104.89 88.32
N GLU A 468 19.70 -104.14 89.16
CA GLU A 468 19.10 -102.88 88.75
C GLU A 468 20.17 -101.82 88.42
N GLU A 469 21.28 -101.79 89.17
CA GLU A 469 22.46 -100.98 88.89
C GLU A 469 23.20 -101.44 87.63
N ALA A 470 23.27 -102.73 87.30
CA ALA A 470 23.81 -103.19 86.01
C ALA A 470 22.96 -102.72 84.82
N LEU A 471 21.62 -102.74 84.96
CA LEU A 471 20.70 -102.17 83.97
C LEU A 471 20.76 -100.63 83.91
N LYS A 472 21.13 -99.99 85.03
CA LYS A 472 21.42 -98.55 85.11
C LYS A 472 22.75 -98.20 84.44
N GLN A 473 23.81 -98.96 84.69
CA GLN A 473 25.11 -98.88 84.03
C GLN A 473 24.99 -99.07 82.52
N CYS A 474 24.14 -99.98 82.04
CA CYS A 474 23.89 -100.16 80.60
C CYS A 474 23.19 -98.93 79.98
N ARG A 475 22.28 -98.28 80.72
CA ARG A 475 21.68 -96.99 80.31
C ARG A 475 22.66 -95.83 80.43
N GLU A 476 23.53 -95.82 81.43
CA GLU A 476 24.59 -94.84 81.64
C GLU A 476 25.72 -95.02 80.60
N GLN A 477 25.96 -96.24 80.11
CA GLN A 477 26.82 -96.54 78.96
C GLN A 477 26.22 -95.98 77.68
N HIS A 478 24.94 -96.24 77.36
CA HIS A 478 24.30 -95.62 76.20
C HIS A 478 24.15 -94.08 76.35
N ALA A 479 24.03 -93.55 77.56
CA ALA A 479 24.09 -92.11 77.83
C ALA A 479 25.53 -91.55 77.73
N ALA A 480 26.55 -92.36 78.02
CA ALA A 480 27.96 -92.04 77.82
C ALA A 480 28.40 -92.20 76.36
N GLU A 481 27.74 -93.05 75.57
CA GLU A 481 27.88 -93.10 74.11
C GLU A 481 27.18 -91.90 73.46
N LEU A 482 26.01 -91.48 73.96
CA LEU A 482 25.36 -90.25 73.53
C LEU A 482 26.19 -89.01 73.92
N LYS A 483 26.69 -88.94 75.16
CA LYS A 483 27.68 -87.93 75.55
C LYS A 483 28.95 -88.04 74.72
N GLY A 484 29.44 -89.24 74.43
CA GLY A 484 30.58 -89.47 73.55
C GLY A 484 30.33 -88.96 72.13
N LYS A 485 29.08 -88.97 71.66
CA LYS A 485 28.67 -88.35 70.38
C LYS A 485 28.49 -86.83 70.49
N GLU A 486 28.11 -86.31 71.65
CA GLU A 486 28.12 -84.86 71.93
C GLU A 486 29.54 -84.32 72.13
N GLU A 487 30.44 -85.13 72.70
CA GLU A 487 31.87 -84.91 72.88
C GLU A 487 32.60 -85.07 71.53
N GLU A 488 32.23 -86.02 70.65
CA GLU A 488 32.69 -86.05 69.25
C GLU A 488 32.20 -84.81 68.47
N LEU A 489 30.96 -84.35 68.71
CA LEU A 489 30.45 -83.10 68.11
C LEU A 489 31.12 -81.86 68.71
N GLN A 490 31.58 -81.91 69.97
CA GLN A 490 32.38 -80.86 70.57
C GLN A 490 33.83 -80.94 70.10
N ASP A 491 34.42 -82.12 69.91
CA ASP A 491 35.70 -82.34 69.26
C ASP A 491 35.67 -81.82 67.82
N VAL A 492 34.57 -81.97 67.07
CA VAL A 492 34.42 -81.39 65.73
C VAL A 492 34.27 -79.85 65.78
N ARG A 493 33.73 -79.28 66.86
CA ARG A 493 33.75 -77.82 67.10
C ARG A 493 35.11 -77.34 67.58
N ASP A 494 35.82 -78.13 68.35
CA ASP A 494 37.15 -77.83 68.90
C ASP A 494 38.21 -78.10 67.84
N GLN A 495 37.95 -78.93 66.83
CA GLN A 495 38.68 -79.03 65.57
C GLN A 495 38.40 -77.82 64.66
N LEU A 496 37.17 -77.29 64.66
CA LEU A 496 36.85 -76.04 63.97
C LEU A 496 37.48 -74.82 64.68
N GLN A 497 37.57 -74.86 66.01
CA GLN A 497 38.28 -73.86 66.81
C GLN A 497 39.80 -74.05 66.69
N GLN A 498 40.32 -75.28 66.65
CA GLN A 498 41.72 -75.57 66.31
C GLN A 498 42.04 -75.06 64.91
N ALA A 499 41.19 -75.25 63.90
CA ALA A 499 41.41 -74.67 62.57
C ALA A 499 41.42 -73.12 62.58
N GLN A 500 40.76 -72.47 63.56
CA GLN A 500 40.83 -71.03 63.78
C GLN A 500 42.06 -70.62 64.62
N GLU A 501 42.46 -71.42 65.60
CA GLU A 501 43.69 -71.27 66.37
C GLU A 501 44.93 -71.60 65.54
N GLU A 502 44.82 -72.44 64.51
CA GLU A 502 45.80 -72.74 63.46
C GLU A 502 45.86 -71.62 62.45
N ARG A 503 44.72 -71.06 62.00
CA ARG A 503 44.71 -69.79 61.24
C ARG A 503 45.41 -68.67 62.03
N ASP A 504 45.20 -68.61 63.34
CA ASP A 504 45.84 -67.62 64.21
C ASP A 504 47.27 -68.03 64.61
N CYS A 505 47.62 -69.32 64.56
CA CYS A 505 48.98 -69.81 64.64
C CYS A 505 49.73 -69.48 63.35
N HIS A 506 49.07 -69.48 62.18
CA HIS A 506 49.61 -69.03 60.90
C HIS A 506 49.75 -67.51 60.83
N LEU A 507 48.86 -66.74 61.47
CA LEU A 507 49.12 -65.31 61.72
C LEU A 507 50.31 -65.11 62.66
N LYS A 508 50.49 -65.98 63.68
CA LYS A 508 51.74 -66.03 64.47
C LYS A 508 52.93 -66.50 63.62
N THR A 509 52.79 -67.43 62.67
CA THR A 509 53.85 -67.85 61.72
C THR A 509 54.26 -66.70 60.81
N ILE A 510 53.32 -65.88 60.34
CA ILE A 510 53.62 -64.66 59.57
C ILE A 510 54.35 -63.63 60.43
N SER A 511 54.11 -63.59 61.75
CA SER A 511 54.81 -62.70 62.69
C SER A 511 56.17 -63.23 63.13
N SER A 512 56.29 -64.55 63.38
CA SER A 512 57.52 -65.23 63.74
C SER A 512 58.45 -65.28 62.53
N LEU A 513 57.99 -65.60 61.32
CA LEU A 513 58.81 -65.51 60.11
C LEU A 513 59.27 -64.08 59.83
N LYS A 514 58.51 -63.03 60.19
CA LYS A 514 59.00 -61.64 60.13
C LYS A 514 60.11 -61.34 61.16
N GLN A 515 60.11 -62.02 62.31
CA GLN A 515 61.17 -61.90 63.32
C GLN A 515 62.34 -62.86 63.04
N GLU A 516 62.13 -64.03 62.44
CA GLU A 516 63.17 -64.94 61.97
C GLU A 516 63.85 -64.40 60.70
N VAL A 517 63.14 -63.66 59.84
CA VAL A 517 63.74 -62.81 58.78
C VAL A 517 64.61 -61.69 59.39
N LYS A 518 64.44 -61.36 60.67
CA LYS A 518 65.27 -60.39 61.40
C LYS A 518 66.38 -61.06 62.24
N ASP A 519 66.17 -62.29 62.68
CA ASP A 519 67.15 -63.08 63.45
C ASP A 519 68.08 -63.90 62.53
N THR A 520 67.67 -64.25 61.31
CA THR A 520 68.57 -64.69 60.22
C THR A 520 69.42 -63.53 59.71
N VAL A 521 68.91 -62.31 59.81
CA VAL A 521 69.64 -61.06 59.53
C VAL A 521 70.72 -60.78 60.57
N ASP A 522 70.36 -60.79 61.86
CA ASP A 522 71.36 -60.75 62.93
C ASP A 522 72.22 -62.04 62.99
N GLY A 523 71.73 -63.14 62.41
CA GLY A 523 72.45 -64.40 62.20
C GLY A 523 73.50 -64.32 61.10
N GLN A 524 73.22 -63.65 59.97
CA GLN A 524 74.21 -63.30 58.95
C GLN A 524 75.27 -62.37 59.55
N ARG A 525 74.88 -61.44 60.43
CA ARG A 525 75.78 -60.62 61.26
C ARG A 525 76.68 -61.45 62.19
N ILE A 526 76.17 -62.56 62.73
CA ILE A 526 76.96 -63.54 63.50
C ILE A 526 77.85 -64.40 62.60
N LEU A 527 77.43 -64.70 61.37
CA LEU A 527 78.27 -65.32 60.34
C LEU A 527 79.37 -64.37 59.83
N GLU A 528 79.15 -63.06 59.74
CA GLU A 528 80.21 -62.08 59.53
C GLU A 528 81.20 -62.08 60.71
N LYS A 529 80.70 -62.14 61.95
CA LYS A 529 81.56 -62.22 63.16
C LYS A 529 82.35 -63.54 63.24
N LYS A 530 81.74 -64.69 62.95
CA LYS A 530 82.44 -66.00 62.92
C LYS A 530 83.32 -66.14 61.68
N GLY A 531 82.92 -65.56 60.55
CA GLY A 531 83.76 -65.34 59.37
C GLY A 531 85.00 -64.50 59.71
N SER A 532 84.87 -63.48 60.58
CA SER A 532 86.02 -62.73 61.10
C SER A 532 86.90 -63.54 62.05
N ALA A 533 86.36 -64.57 62.72
CA ALA A 533 87.14 -65.52 63.52
C ALA A 533 87.90 -66.52 62.63
N ALA A 534 87.26 -67.04 61.58
CA ALA A 534 87.95 -67.78 60.52
C ALA A 534 89.03 -66.91 59.85
N LEU A 535 88.75 -65.62 59.60
CA LEU A 535 89.72 -64.65 59.09
C LEU A 535 90.88 -64.39 60.07
N LYS A 536 90.68 -64.56 61.38
CA LYS A 536 91.73 -64.48 62.40
C LYS A 536 92.62 -65.73 62.41
N ASP A 537 92.06 -66.93 62.28
CA ASP A 537 92.89 -68.15 62.12
C ASP A 537 93.53 -68.24 60.71
N LEU A 538 92.91 -67.68 59.66
CA LEU A 538 93.57 -67.44 58.36
C LEU A 538 94.69 -66.39 58.47
N LYS A 539 94.54 -65.33 59.28
CA LYS A 539 95.65 -64.43 59.63
C LYS A 539 96.74 -65.13 60.46
N ARG A 540 96.40 -66.16 61.24
CA ARG A 540 97.35 -66.99 61.99
C ARG A 540 98.12 -67.94 61.07
N GLN A 541 97.45 -68.56 60.08
CA GLN A 541 98.11 -69.25 58.97
C GLN A 541 99.07 -68.30 58.24
N LEU A 542 98.59 -67.11 57.86
CA LEU A 542 99.40 -66.10 57.17
C LEU A 542 100.62 -65.63 57.98
N HIS A 543 100.49 -65.43 59.30
CA HIS A 543 101.60 -64.92 60.12
C HIS A 543 102.63 -66.01 60.49
N LEU A 544 102.23 -67.28 60.56
CA LEU A 544 103.17 -68.40 60.72
C LEU A 544 103.92 -68.72 59.42
N GLU A 545 103.27 -68.59 58.26
CA GLU A 545 103.93 -68.73 56.95
C GLU A 545 104.76 -67.51 56.55
N ARG A 546 104.37 -66.28 56.94
CA ARG A 546 105.28 -65.11 56.83
C ARG A 546 106.59 -65.39 57.57
N LYS A 547 106.55 -65.94 58.78
CA LYS A 547 107.78 -66.36 59.51
C LYS A 547 108.57 -67.51 58.86
N ARG A 548 108.04 -68.20 57.84
CA ARG A 548 108.80 -69.12 56.97
C ARG A 548 109.41 -68.40 55.76
N ALA A 549 108.67 -67.48 55.14
CA ALA A 549 109.17 -66.65 54.04
C ALA A 549 110.24 -65.64 54.50
N ASP A 550 109.95 -64.89 55.57
CA ASP A 550 110.83 -63.88 56.17
C ASP A 550 112.20 -64.50 56.48
N LYS A 551 112.26 -65.70 57.09
CA LYS A 551 113.52 -66.41 57.42
C LYS A 551 114.37 -66.86 56.22
N LEU A 552 113.84 -66.79 55.00
CA LEU A 552 114.57 -67.03 53.75
C LEU A 552 114.95 -65.71 53.07
N GLN A 553 114.10 -64.68 53.18
CA GLN A 553 114.33 -63.35 52.60
C GLN A 553 115.32 -62.50 53.44
N GLU A 554 115.27 -62.63 54.77
CA GLU A 554 116.15 -62.04 55.80
C GLU A 554 117.64 -62.42 55.64
N ARG A 555 117.96 -63.40 54.79
CA ARG A 555 119.34 -63.91 54.63
C ARG A 555 120.20 -63.25 53.56
N LEU A 556 119.63 -62.70 52.48
CA LEU A 556 120.45 -62.32 51.30
C LEU A 556 120.07 -61.04 50.52
N GLN A 557 119.04 -60.28 50.93
CA GLN A 557 118.79 -58.95 50.32
C GLN A 557 119.49 -57.82 51.11
N ASP A 558 119.36 -57.79 52.44
CA ASP A 558 119.62 -56.62 53.30
C ASP A 558 121.10 -56.34 53.68
N ILE A 559 122.04 -56.72 52.80
CA ILE A 559 123.41 -56.15 52.81
C ILE A 559 123.74 -55.48 51.45
N LEU A 560 122.97 -55.72 50.39
CA LEU A 560 123.19 -55.13 49.06
C LEU A 560 122.42 -53.80 48.87
N THR A 561 123.03 -52.74 49.41
CA THR A 561 122.98 -51.34 48.93
C THR A 561 121.70 -50.50 49.15
N ASN A 562 121.62 -49.85 50.33
CA ASN A 562 121.68 -48.37 50.54
C ASN A 562 120.89 -47.47 49.52
N SER A 563 119.99 -46.54 49.88
CA SER A 563 120.19 -45.46 50.87
C SER A 563 118.98 -44.48 51.01
N LYS A 564 118.86 -43.79 52.17
CA LYS A 564 118.22 -42.46 52.44
C LYS A 564 116.72 -42.24 52.07
N SER A 565 115.79 -42.06 53.03
CA SER A 565 115.44 -40.80 53.79
C SER A 565 114.74 -39.70 52.94
N ARG A 566 113.73 -38.93 53.39
CA ARG A 566 113.01 -38.66 54.67
C ARG A 566 111.60 -38.08 54.31
N SER A 567 110.48 -38.38 54.97
CA SER A 567 109.94 -37.91 56.29
C SER A 567 109.21 -36.54 56.27
N GLY A 568 108.10 -36.44 57.02
CA GLY A 568 107.22 -35.27 57.15
C GLY A 568 105.74 -35.67 56.93
N LEU A 569 104.74 -35.19 57.69
CA LEU A 569 104.76 -34.22 58.80
C LEU A 569 103.77 -34.60 59.92
N GLU A 570 104.13 -34.28 61.16
CA GLU A 570 103.62 -34.86 62.42
C GLU A 570 103.36 -33.77 63.50
N GLU A 571 102.49 -33.85 64.54
CA GLU A 571 101.30 -34.66 64.88
C GLU A 571 100.62 -34.08 66.17
N LEU A 572 99.26 -33.98 66.26
CA LEU A 572 98.46 -33.59 67.47
C LEU A 572 96.96 -34.02 67.27
N VAL A 573 96.29 -35.01 67.93
CA VAL A 573 96.33 -35.64 69.28
C VAL A 573 95.61 -34.73 70.32
N LEU A 574 94.49 -35.08 70.99
CA LEU A 574 93.86 -36.31 71.56
C LEU A 574 92.31 -36.31 71.37
N SER A 575 91.46 -37.33 71.65
CA SER A 575 91.52 -38.82 71.61
C SER A 575 90.12 -39.44 71.87
N GLU A 576 89.70 -40.42 71.04
CA GLU A 576 89.13 -41.76 71.41
C GLU A 576 87.80 -41.88 72.24
N MET A 577 86.90 -42.89 72.15
CA MET A 577 86.78 -44.21 71.45
C MET A 577 85.31 -44.77 71.60
N ASN A 578 84.77 -45.90 71.08
CA ASN A 578 85.18 -46.97 70.13
C ASN A 578 83.98 -47.77 69.49
N SER A 579 83.43 -47.34 68.35
CA SER A 579 83.01 -48.25 67.23
C SER A 579 81.74 -49.18 67.40
N PRO A 580 81.40 -50.17 66.50
CA PRO A 580 80.30 -49.94 65.53
C PRO A 580 79.39 -51.16 65.11
N SER A 581 78.59 -50.93 64.04
CA SER A 581 78.25 -51.85 62.91
C SER A 581 76.93 -52.67 62.81
N ARG A 582 76.07 -52.24 61.86
CA ARG A 582 75.84 -52.85 60.52
C ARG A 582 75.00 -54.16 60.33
N THR A 583 73.85 -54.01 59.62
CA THR A 583 73.11 -54.88 58.63
C THR A 583 72.46 -56.24 58.97
N GLN A 584 71.63 -56.86 58.08
CA GLN A 584 70.45 -56.46 57.22
C GLN A 584 69.98 -57.65 56.32
N THR A 585 68.70 -57.70 55.85
CA THR A 585 68.09 -58.57 54.76
C THR A 585 68.26 -60.12 54.80
N GLY A 586 67.27 -61.00 54.58
CA GLY A 586 65.84 -60.90 54.21
C GLY A 586 65.52 -61.40 52.77
N ASP A 587 64.52 -62.28 52.58
CA ASP A 587 63.88 -62.60 51.26
C ASP A 587 62.50 -63.34 51.37
N SER A 588 61.97 -63.89 50.26
CA SER A 588 60.54 -64.17 49.91
C SER A 588 60.29 -65.67 49.52
N SER A 589 59.16 -66.25 49.04
CA SER A 589 57.75 -65.92 48.61
C SER A 589 56.92 -67.27 48.59
N SER A 590 55.75 -67.60 47.97
CA SER A 590 54.75 -66.98 47.05
C SER A 590 53.45 -67.85 46.86
N ILE A 591 52.46 -67.37 46.08
CA ILE A 591 51.46 -68.11 45.21
C ILE A 591 50.20 -68.85 45.79
N SER A 592 49.01 -68.56 45.20
CA SER A 592 47.74 -69.37 45.04
C SER A 592 46.79 -69.62 46.25
N SER A 593 45.45 -69.81 46.16
CA SER A 593 44.37 -69.30 45.26
C SER A 593 42.95 -69.52 45.88
N PHE A 594 42.05 -68.52 45.73
CA PHE A 594 40.57 -68.51 45.75
C PHE A 594 39.68 -69.58 46.46
N SER A 595 38.94 -69.10 47.49
CA SER A 595 37.47 -69.20 47.72
C SER A 595 36.74 -70.56 47.80
N TYR A 596 35.61 -70.75 48.50
CA TYR A 596 34.59 -69.80 49.01
C TYR A 596 33.97 -70.36 50.31
N ARG A 597 33.65 -69.52 51.32
CA ARG A 597 32.72 -69.90 52.40
C ARG A 597 32.13 -68.66 53.10
N GLU A 598 30.82 -68.64 53.30
CA GLU A 598 30.17 -67.69 54.20
C GLU A 598 30.46 -68.06 55.66
N ILE A 599 30.67 -67.07 56.52
CA ILE A 599 30.85 -67.28 57.97
C ILE A 599 29.97 -66.30 58.75
N LEU A 600 29.21 -66.87 59.69
CA LEU A 600 28.36 -66.16 60.64
C LEU A 600 29.17 -65.34 61.66
N ARG A 601 28.58 -64.22 62.06
CA ARG A 601 28.83 -63.50 63.32
C ARG A 601 27.52 -63.50 64.11
N GLU A 602 27.48 -63.51 65.45
CA GLU A 602 28.53 -63.71 66.46
C GLU A 602 27.84 -64.23 67.77
N LYS A 603 28.64 -64.62 68.78
CA LYS A 603 28.61 -64.28 70.23
C LYS A 603 27.38 -63.53 70.83
N GLU A 604 27.09 -63.49 72.14
CA GLU A 604 27.80 -63.79 73.41
C GLU A 604 26.74 -63.91 74.56
N SER A 605 26.97 -64.09 75.88
CA SER A 605 28.17 -64.16 76.75
C SER A 605 27.82 -64.80 78.11
N SER A 606 28.87 -65.08 78.91
CA SER A 606 28.92 -64.93 80.39
C SER A 606 28.26 -65.99 81.30
N ALA A 607 28.64 -66.18 82.58
CA ALA A 607 29.95 -66.01 83.25
C ALA A 607 29.90 -66.44 84.75
N VAL A 608 30.92 -67.18 85.25
CA VAL A 608 31.64 -66.89 86.54
C VAL A 608 30.80 -67.07 87.86
N PRO A 609 31.31 -67.04 89.11
CA PRO A 609 32.68 -67.18 89.69
C PRO A 609 32.87 -68.37 90.67
N ALA A 610 34.11 -68.44 91.19
CA ALA A 610 34.51 -68.82 92.56
C ALA A 610 34.90 -70.29 92.84
N ARG A 611 35.95 -70.56 93.64
CA ARG A 611 36.79 -69.63 94.43
C ARG A 611 38.26 -70.05 94.46
#